data_AF-A0A1U7NIF4-F1
#
_entry.id   AF-A0A1U7NIF4-F1
#
_cell.length_a   1.000
_cell.length_b   1.000
_cell.length_c   1.000
_cell.angle_alpha   90.00
_cell.angle_beta   90.00
_cell.angle_gamma   90.00
#
_symmetry.space_group_name_H-M   'P 1'
#
loop_
_entity.id
_entity.type
_entity.pdbx_description
1 polymer ?
#
loop_
_entity_poly.entity_id
_entity_poly.type
_entity_poly.pdbx_seq_one_letter_code
_entity_poly.pdbx_strand_id
1 'polypeptide(L)'
;MAETFKKLEDEVLEKEVRHDENVIDAKRGDIMEHEVQIKDDKSKMMKDLHEHEIKHDEKVIERKEHDAEKHDAHLKENEQEIEGK
;
A
#
# COMPACT_ATOMS: atom_id res chain seq x y z
N MET A 1 -57.37 -26.73 -6.56
CA MET A 1 -57.36 -25.25 -6.40
C MET A 1 -56.37 -24.84 -5.32
N ALA A 2 -56.54 -25.25 -4.06
CA ALA A 2 -55.59 -24.88 -2.99
C ALA A 2 -54.19 -25.56 -3.14
N GLU A 3 -54.15 -26.86 -3.44
CA GLU A 3 -52.88 -27.59 -3.61
C GLU A 3 -52.06 -27.14 -4.83
N THR A 4 -52.73 -26.69 -5.89
CA THR A 4 -52.09 -26.15 -7.10
C THR A 4 -51.47 -24.78 -6.85
N PHE A 5 -52.11 -23.93 -6.03
CA PHE A 5 -51.53 -22.65 -5.64
C PHE A 5 -50.30 -22.83 -4.75
N LYS A 6 -50.36 -23.75 -3.80
CA LYS A 6 -49.24 -24.04 -2.89
C LYS A 6 -48.00 -24.53 -3.64
N LYS A 7 -48.16 -25.43 -4.61
CA LYS A 7 -47.03 -25.88 -5.46
C LYS A 7 -46.41 -24.73 -6.27
N LEU A 8 -47.23 -23.81 -6.75
CA LEU A 8 -46.75 -22.66 -7.52
C LEU A 8 -45.95 -21.68 -6.62
N GLU A 9 -46.42 -21.49 -5.39
CA GLU A 9 -45.73 -20.70 -4.36
C GLU A 9 -44.38 -21.31 -3.98
N ASP A 10 -44.34 -22.62 -3.74
CA ASP A 10 -43.11 -23.36 -3.44
C ASP A 10 -42.09 -23.26 -4.61
N GLU A 11 -42.54 -23.36 -5.86
CA GLU A 11 -41.68 -23.21 -7.04
C GLU A 11 -41.11 -21.79 -7.22
N VAL A 12 -41.87 -20.76 -6.85
CA VAL A 12 -41.40 -19.37 -6.89
C VAL A 12 -40.35 -19.14 -5.82
N LEU A 13 -40.63 -19.58 -4.58
CA LEU A 13 -39.69 -19.50 -3.46
C LEU A 13 -38.37 -20.21 -3.79
N GLU A 14 -38.41 -21.40 -4.39
CA GLU A 14 -37.20 -22.12 -4.77
C GLU A 14 -36.36 -21.37 -5.81
N LYS A 15 -37.01 -20.70 -6.77
CA LYS A 15 -36.30 -19.88 -7.78
C LYS A 15 -35.67 -18.63 -7.17
N GLU A 16 -36.36 -17.98 -6.23
CA GLU A 16 -35.83 -16.82 -5.51
C GLU A 16 -34.61 -17.19 -4.66
N VAL A 17 -34.69 -18.31 -3.93
CA VAL A 17 -33.55 -18.82 -3.14
C VAL A 17 -32.34 -19.10 -4.03
N ARG A 18 -32.53 -19.81 -5.16
CA ARG A 18 -31.43 -20.06 -6.10
C ARG A 18 -30.86 -18.79 -6.71
N HIS A 19 -31.70 -17.79 -6.99
CA HIS A 19 -31.23 -16.50 -7.48
C HIS A 19 -30.35 -15.82 -6.44
N ASP A 20 -30.79 -15.78 -5.18
CA ASP A 20 -30.04 -15.16 -4.09
C ASP A 20 -28.72 -15.88 -3.82
N GLU A 21 -28.71 -17.22 -3.85
CA GLU A 21 -27.48 -18.02 -3.78
C GLU A 21 -26.49 -17.64 -4.88
N ASN A 22 -26.94 -17.54 -6.14
CA ASN A 22 -26.09 -17.14 -7.26
C ASN A 22 -25.54 -15.71 -7.10
N VAL A 23 -26.36 -14.77 -6.61
CA VAL A 23 -25.93 -13.39 -6.35
C VAL A 23 -24.91 -13.35 -5.21
N ILE A 24 -25.09 -14.14 -4.15
CA ILE A 24 -24.14 -14.25 -3.05
C ILE A 24 -22.80 -14.79 -3.56
N ASP A 25 -22.81 -15.83 -4.38
CA ASP A 25 -21.58 -16.42 -4.90
C ASP A 25 -20.86 -15.49 -5.87
N ALA A 26 -21.59 -14.75 -6.71
CA ALA A 26 -21.00 -13.68 -7.53
C ALA A 26 -20.31 -12.61 -6.67
N LYS A 27 -21.00 -12.11 -5.62
CA LYS A 27 -20.44 -11.12 -4.70
C LYS A 27 -19.22 -11.66 -3.92
N ARG A 28 -19.19 -12.95 -3.59
CA ARG A 28 -18.01 -13.58 -2.98
C ARG A 28 -16.81 -13.55 -3.94
N GLY A 29 -17.04 -13.78 -5.22
CA GLY A 29 -16.04 -13.61 -6.28
C GLY A 29 -15.49 -12.18 -6.31
N ASP A 30 -16.37 -11.17 -6.36
CA ASP A 30 -15.98 -9.76 -6.38
C ASP A 30 -15.14 -9.38 -5.14
N ILE A 31 -15.54 -9.86 -3.94
CA ILE A 31 -14.79 -9.63 -2.70
C ILE A 31 -13.38 -10.21 -2.79
N MET A 32 -13.24 -11.43 -3.29
CA MET A 32 -11.93 -12.05 -3.46
C MET A 32 -11.04 -11.26 -4.44
N GLU A 33 -11.60 -10.78 -5.54
CA GLU A 33 -10.87 -9.93 -6.50
C GLU A 33 -10.41 -8.62 -5.84
N HIS A 34 -11.28 -7.97 -5.08
CA HIS A 34 -10.94 -6.75 -4.34
C HIS A 34 -9.87 -6.99 -3.27
N GLU A 35 -9.90 -8.11 -2.55
CA GLU A 35 -8.87 -8.45 -1.56
C GLU A 35 -7.48 -8.62 -2.22
N VAL A 36 -7.43 -9.23 -3.40
CA VAL A 36 -6.18 -9.36 -4.18
C VAL A 36 -5.68 -7.99 -4.62
N GLN A 37 -6.56 -7.14 -5.16
CA GLN A 37 -6.20 -5.77 -5.58
C GLN A 37 -5.65 -4.94 -4.42
N ILE A 38 -6.31 -4.96 -3.25
CA ILE A 38 -5.85 -4.23 -2.05
C ILE A 38 -4.46 -4.68 -1.63
N LYS A 39 -4.18 -5.99 -1.69
CA LYS A 39 -2.88 -6.54 -1.32
C LYS A 39 -1.78 -6.08 -2.29
N ASP A 40 -2.06 -6.08 -3.57
CA ASP A 40 -1.12 -5.64 -4.60
C ASP A 40 -0.85 -4.14 -4.51
N ASP A 41 -1.89 -3.32 -4.36
CA ASP A 41 -1.78 -1.87 -4.18
C ASP A 41 -0.99 -1.52 -2.92
N LYS A 42 -1.25 -2.19 -1.80
CA LYS A 42 -0.49 -2.01 -0.56
C LYS A 42 0.98 -2.34 -0.75
N SER A 43 1.30 -3.44 -1.44
CA SER A 43 2.67 -3.85 -1.74
C SER A 43 3.38 -2.79 -2.59
N LYS A 44 2.71 -2.26 -3.62
CA LYS A 44 3.24 -1.20 -4.47
C LYS A 44 3.47 0.09 -3.69
N MET A 45 2.48 0.56 -2.92
CA MET A 45 2.61 1.76 -2.10
C MET A 45 3.79 1.67 -1.12
N MET A 46 3.97 0.51 -0.47
CA MET A 46 5.08 0.32 0.46
C MET A 46 6.44 0.35 -0.25
N LYS A 47 6.54 -0.21 -1.47
CA LYS A 47 7.77 -0.13 -2.27
C LYS A 47 8.09 1.31 -2.67
N ASP A 48 7.07 2.04 -3.15
CA ASP A 48 7.24 3.43 -3.59
C ASP A 48 7.66 4.33 -2.42
N LEU A 49 7.06 4.15 -1.23
CA LEU A 49 7.44 4.86 -0.01
C LEU A 49 8.87 4.55 0.40
N HIS A 50 9.26 3.27 0.39
CA HIS A 50 10.60 2.86 0.79
C HIS A 50 11.67 3.39 -0.17
N GLU A 51 11.42 3.37 -1.48
CA GLU A 51 12.34 3.96 -2.47
C GLU A 51 12.49 5.47 -2.25
N HIS A 52 11.40 6.17 -1.89
CA HIS A 52 11.47 7.59 -1.58
C HIS A 52 12.28 7.89 -0.31
N GLU A 53 12.08 7.08 0.74
CA GLU A 53 12.81 7.19 2.00
C GLU A 53 14.31 6.95 1.79
N ILE A 54 14.69 5.91 1.05
CA ILE A 54 16.09 5.65 0.70
C ILE A 54 16.71 6.84 -0.02
N LYS A 55 16.05 7.39 -1.06
CA LYS A 55 16.55 8.56 -1.79
C LYS A 55 16.67 9.81 -0.91
N HIS A 56 15.76 9.97 0.05
CA HIS A 56 15.83 11.06 1.00
C HIS A 56 17.06 10.89 1.91
N ASP A 57 17.28 9.69 2.44
CA ASP A 57 18.38 9.38 3.34
C ASP A 57 19.73 9.48 2.64
N GLU A 58 19.85 9.01 1.40
CA GLU A 58 21.03 9.22 0.54
C GLU A 58 21.38 10.72 0.42
N LYS A 59 20.39 11.58 0.14
CA LYS A 59 20.59 13.03 0.08
C LYS A 59 20.94 13.65 1.42
N VAL A 60 20.47 13.09 2.54
CA VAL A 60 20.87 13.55 3.87
C VAL A 60 22.32 13.19 4.14
N ILE A 61 22.74 11.97 3.80
CA ILE A 61 24.13 11.51 3.93
C ILE A 61 25.07 12.38 3.11
N GLU A 62 24.80 12.59 1.82
CA GLU A 62 25.61 13.43 0.94
C GLU A 62 25.80 14.85 1.50
N ARG A 63 24.71 15.44 2.02
CA ARG A 63 24.77 16.76 2.67
C ARG A 63 25.64 16.76 3.92
N LYS A 64 25.52 15.70 4.74
CA LYS A 64 26.31 15.57 5.97
C LYS A 64 27.79 15.34 5.69
N GLU A 65 28.12 14.57 4.66
CA GLU A 65 29.50 14.38 4.21
C GLU A 65 30.10 15.70 3.73
N HIS A 66 29.38 16.44 2.88
CA HIS A 66 29.83 17.75 2.42
C HIS A 66 30.01 18.76 3.56
N ASP A 67 29.07 18.80 4.52
CA ASP A 67 29.19 19.66 5.70
C ASP A 67 30.41 19.27 6.56
N ALA A 68 30.68 17.97 6.70
CA ALA A 68 31.84 17.47 7.42
C ALA A 68 33.16 17.85 6.74
N GLU A 69 33.25 17.72 5.41
CA GLU A 69 34.42 18.16 4.63
C GLU A 69 34.67 19.66 4.80
N LYS A 70 33.62 20.48 4.75
CA LYS A 70 33.73 21.92 4.96
C LYS A 70 34.20 22.27 6.37
N HIS A 71 33.69 21.56 7.39
CA HIS A 71 34.15 21.74 8.77
C HIS A 71 35.61 21.34 8.94
N ASP A 72 36.05 20.22 8.33
CA ASP A 72 37.45 19.76 8.37
C ASP A 72 38.39 20.78 7.71
N ALA A 73 37.98 21.36 6.57
CA ALA A 73 38.73 22.43 5.91
C ALA A 73 38.88 23.66 6.82
N HIS A 74 37.80 24.12 7.46
CA HIS A 74 37.84 25.25 8.38
C HIS A 74 38.69 24.98 9.63
N LEU A 75 38.70 23.75 10.15
CA LEU A 75 39.56 23.38 11.27
C LEU A 75 41.04 23.46 10.88
N LYS A 76 41.41 22.95 9.71
CA LYS A 76 42.78 23.04 9.18
C LYS A 76 43.23 24.49 8.95
N GLU A 77 42.36 25.34 8.41
CA GLU A 77 42.64 26.78 8.26
C GLU A 77 42.90 27.45 9.62
N ASN A 78 42.07 27.17 10.62
CA ASN A 78 42.24 27.71 11.97
C ASN A 78 43.53 27.19 12.65
N GLU A 79 43.88 25.92 12.47
CA GLU A 79 45.13 25.36 13.00
C GLU A 79 46.35 26.05 12.40
N GLN A 80 46.34 26.31 11.08
CA GLN A 80 47.42 27.06 10.42
C GLN A 80 47.53 28.52 10.89
N GLU A 81 46.41 29.20 11.15
CA GLU A 81 46.43 30.55 11.73
C GLU A 81 46.99 30.59 13.16
N ILE A 82 46.79 29.51 13.94
CA ILE A 82 47.31 29.38 15.30
C ILE A 82 48.81 29.06 15.29
N GLU A 83 49.25 28.14 14.43
CA GLU A 83 50.67 27.73 14.30
C GLU A 83 51.54 28.79 13.58
N GLY A 84 50.93 29.72 12.84
CA GLY A 84 51.60 30.82 12.14
C GLY A 84 51.96 32.04 13.00
N LYS A 85 51.84 31.96 14.34
CA LYS A 85 52.32 32.96 15.31
C LYS A 85 53.47 32.42 16.14
#